data_AF-A0A4R4MRR8-F1
#
_entry.id   AF-A0A4R4MRR8-F1
#
_cell.length_a   1.000
_cell.length_b   1.000
_cell.length_c   1.000
_cell.angle_alpha   90.00
_cell.angle_beta   90.00
_cell.angle_gamma   90.00
#
_symmetry.space_group_name_H-M   'P 1'
#
loop_
_entity.id
_entity.type
_entity.pdbx_description
1 polymer ?
#
loop_
_entity_poly.entity_id
_entity_poly.type
_entity_poly.pdbx_seq_one_letter_code
_entity_poly.pdbx_strand_id
1 'polypeptide(L)'
;PQPGETDDFSPQTHLEVLRAHAPDLSVDVVLADDGVVDDPAALDKAVQEIGGRLVLADVAADDGSPRHEPARLAQAFYKIFTD
;
A
#
# COMPACT_ATOMS: atom_id res chain seq x y z
N PRO A 1 -3.81 10.60 9.12
CA PRO A 1 -2.63 10.75 10.00
C PRO A 1 -2.81 9.94 11.29
N GLN A 2 -1.97 8.90 11.50
CA GLN A 2 -1.92 8.23 12.79
C GLN A 2 -1.10 9.08 13.77
N PRO A 3 -1.51 9.20 15.05
CA PRO A 3 -0.75 9.97 16.04
C PRO A 3 0.68 9.43 16.19
N GLY A 4 1.69 10.24 15.87
CA GLY A 4 3.11 9.86 15.91
C GLY A 4 3.71 9.45 14.56
N GLU A 5 2.90 9.39 13.50
CA GLU A 5 3.34 9.27 12.12
C GLU A 5 3.47 10.69 11.55
N THR A 6 4.66 11.05 11.07
CA THR A 6 4.96 12.41 10.57
C THR A 6 3.99 12.78 9.45
N ASP A 7 3.48 14.02 9.47
CA ASP A 7 2.48 14.57 8.54
C ASP A 7 2.88 14.60 7.04
N ASP A 8 3.95 13.90 6.63
CA ASP A 8 4.50 13.89 5.27
C ASP A 8 4.95 12.48 4.79
N PHE A 9 4.51 11.40 5.45
CA PHE A 9 4.91 10.05 5.06
C PHE A 9 4.17 9.59 3.80
N SER A 10 4.83 9.75 2.66
CA SER A 10 4.36 9.19 1.40
C SER A 10 4.29 7.65 1.48
N PRO A 11 3.42 6.98 0.71
CA PRO A 11 3.42 5.52 0.60
C PRO A 11 4.81 4.93 0.28
N GLN A 12 5.62 5.65 -0.50
CA GLN A 12 7.01 5.28 -0.82
C GLN A 12 7.89 5.29 0.43
N THR A 13 7.78 6.32 1.27
CA THR A 13 8.55 6.44 2.51
C THR A 13 8.29 5.27 3.47
N HIS A 14 7.07 4.73 3.49
CA HIS A 14 6.77 3.53 4.29
C HIS A 14 7.58 2.31 3.84
N LEU A 15 7.73 2.11 2.53
CA LEU A 15 8.51 1.00 1.96
C LEU A 15 10.01 1.16 2.25
N GLU A 16 10.52 2.40 2.15
CA GLU A 16 11.90 2.72 2.50
C GLU A 16 12.20 2.42 3.98
N VAL A 17 11.29 2.80 4.88
CA VAL A 17 11.43 2.53 6.33
C VAL A 17 11.38 1.03 6.63
N LEU A 18 10.45 0.29 6.02
CA LEU A 18 10.36 -1.16 6.18
C LEU A 18 11.67 -1.84 5.76
N ARG A 19 12.22 -1.47 4.61
CA ARG A 19 13.50 -2.00 4.11
C ARG A 19 14.67 -1.64 5.02
N ALA A 20 14.73 -0.40 5.51
CA ALA A 20 15.80 0.04 6.40
C ALA A 20 15.77 -0.68 7.75
N HIS A 21 14.58 -0.99 8.26
CA HIS A 21 14.41 -1.64 9.56
C HIS A 21 14.53 -3.17 9.49
N ALA A 22 14.10 -3.78 8.40
CA ALA A 22 14.11 -5.22 8.18
C ALA A 22 14.64 -5.56 6.78
N PRO A 23 15.97 -5.50 6.56
CA PRO A 23 16.55 -5.68 5.23
C PRO A 23 16.32 -7.07 4.61
N ASP A 24 16.03 -8.08 5.44
CA ASP A 24 15.73 -9.45 5.01
C ASP A 24 14.22 -9.69 4.79
N LEU A 25 13.36 -8.69 5.03
CA LEU A 25 11.92 -8.80 4.79
C LEU A 25 11.64 -8.77 3.29
N SER A 26 11.02 -9.84 2.78
CA SER A 26 10.47 -9.89 1.42
C SER A 26 9.02 -9.42 1.41
N VAL A 27 8.69 -8.51 0.48
CA VAL A 27 7.32 -8.08 0.23
C VAL A 27 6.95 -8.44 -1.20
N ASP A 28 6.10 -9.46 -1.38
CA ASP A 28 5.70 -9.93 -2.71
C ASP A 28 4.69 -8.98 -3.37
N VAL A 29 3.77 -8.41 -2.58
CA VAL A 29 2.66 -7.58 -3.08
C VAL A 29 2.44 -6.41 -2.14
N VAL A 30 2.32 -5.21 -2.72
CA VAL A 30 1.82 -4.02 -2.04
C VAL A 30 0.47 -3.68 -2.62
N LEU A 31 -0.57 -3.70 -1.77
CA LEU A 31 -1.92 -3.26 -2.11
C LEU A 31 -2.11 -1.82 -1.63
N ALA A 32 -2.50 -0.92 -2.52
CA ALA A 32 -2.79 0.47 -2.20
C ALA A 32 -4.11 0.93 -2.83
N ASP A 33 -4.76 1.89 -2.18
CA ASP A 33 -6.00 2.49 -2.65
C ASP A 33 -5.74 3.44 -3.84
N ASP A 34 -6.45 3.25 -4.94
CA ASP A 34 -6.25 4.05 -6.16
C ASP A 34 -6.76 5.49 -6.05
N GLY A 35 -7.68 5.75 -5.13
CA GLY A 35 -8.20 7.09 -4.82
C GLY A 35 -7.31 7.91 -3.89
N VAL A 36 -6.31 7.27 -3.26
CA VAL A 36 -5.39 7.92 -2.29
C VAL A 36 -3.97 8.09 -2.84
N VAL A 37 -3.53 7.23 -3.76
CA VAL A 37 -2.16 7.29 -4.30
C VAL A 37 -2.05 8.40 -5.36
N ASP A 38 -1.37 9.50 -5.01
CA ASP A 38 -1.16 10.65 -5.90
C ASP A 38 -0.20 10.35 -7.07
N ASP A 39 0.85 9.54 -6.85
CA ASP A 39 1.82 9.14 -7.88
C ASP A 39 1.99 7.61 -7.93
N PRO A 40 1.12 6.92 -8.68
CA PRO A 40 1.19 5.47 -8.86
C PRO A 40 2.51 4.98 -9.44
N ALA A 41 3.15 5.76 -10.32
CA ALA A 41 4.38 5.35 -10.99
C ALA A 41 5.58 5.39 -10.04
N ALA A 42 5.66 6.43 -9.19
CA ALA A 42 6.67 6.48 -8.15
C ALA A 42 6.48 5.38 -7.11
N LEU A 43 5.23 5.05 -6.74
CA LEU A 43 4.95 3.94 -5.83
C LEU A 43 5.32 2.60 -6.45
N ASP A 44 4.94 2.33 -7.70
CA ASP A 44 5.29 1.08 -8.40
C ASP A 44 6.80 0.88 -8.44
N LYS A 45 7.56 1.94 -8.77
CA LYS A 45 9.02 1.90 -8.73
C LYS A 45 9.56 1.51 -7.35
N ALA A 46 9.06 2.12 -6.28
CA ALA A 46 9.50 1.81 -4.91
C ALA A 46 9.16 0.36 -4.52
N VAL A 47 8.01 -0.15 -4.95
CA VAL A 47 7.61 -1.55 -4.73
C VAL A 47 8.52 -2.53 -5.50
N GLN A 48 8.88 -2.20 -6.73
CA GLN A 48 9.83 -2.99 -7.53
C GLN A 48 11.23 -3.02 -6.91
N GLU A 49 11.69 -1.92 -6.32
CA GLU A 49 13.00 -1.83 -5.65
C GLU A 49 13.12 -2.74 -4.42
N ILE A 50 12.00 -3.15 -3.83
CA ILE A 50 11.93 -4.16 -2.75
C ILE A 50 11.55 -5.56 -3.26
N GLY A 51 11.44 -5.75 -4.58
CA GLY A 51 11.17 -7.04 -5.21
C GLY A 51 9.69 -7.44 -5.28
N GLY A 52 8.78 -6.53 -4.95
CA GLY A 52 7.33 -6.78 -5.00
C GLY A 52 6.66 -6.29 -6.29
N ARG A 53 5.34 -6.46 -6.36
CA ARG A 53 4.47 -5.83 -7.36
C ARG A 53 3.41 -4.95 -6.70
N LEU A 54 3.09 -3.82 -7.33
CA LEU A 54 2.00 -2.95 -6.89
C LEU A 54 0.66 -3.45 -7.43
N VAL A 55 -0.34 -3.49 -6.56
CA VAL A 55 -1.75 -3.69 -6.90
C VAL A 55 -2.54 -2.48 -6.43
N LEU A 56 -3.25 -1.85 -7.36
CA LEU A 56 -4.14 -0.75 -7.08
C LEU A 56 -5.59 -1.23 -7.12
N ALA A 57 -6.37 -0.88 -6.11
CA ALA A 57 -7.80 -1.17 -6.05
C ALA A 57 -8.51 -0.18 -5.15
N ASP A 58 -9.74 0.20 -5.50
CA ASP A 58 -10.67 0.86 -4.59
C ASP A 58 -10.95 -0.03 -3.38
N VAL A 59 -10.35 0.35 -2.24
CA VAL A 59 -10.50 -0.34 -0.96
C VAL A 59 -10.98 0.59 0.14
N ALA A 60 -11.13 1.88 -0.10
CA ALA A 60 -11.60 2.87 0.85
C ALA A 60 -13.08 2.64 1.26
N ALA A 61 -13.41 3.02 2.50
CA ALA A 61 -14.79 3.08 2.97
C ALA A 61 -15.51 4.32 2.41
N ASP A 62 -16.77 4.15 1.97
CA ASP A 62 -17.58 5.24 1.39
C ASP A 62 -18.07 6.27 2.43
N ASP A 63 -17.81 6.04 3.73
CA ASP A 63 -18.24 6.91 4.83
C ASP A 63 -17.31 8.10 5.09
N GLY A 64 -16.27 8.27 4.26
CA GLY A 64 -15.27 9.33 4.37
C GLY A 64 -14.27 9.13 5.52
N SER A 65 -14.32 8.00 6.22
CA SER A 65 -13.33 7.66 7.23
C SER A 65 -12.03 7.15 6.59
N PRO A 66 -10.86 7.32 7.23
CA PRO A 66 -9.59 6.77 6.76
C PRO A 66 -9.48 5.27 7.09
N ARG A 67 -10.43 4.49 6.57
CA ARG A 67 -10.54 3.04 6.78
C ARG A 67 -10.76 2.35 5.45
N HIS A 68 -10.31 1.12 5.37
CA HIS A 68 -10.70 0.24 4.27
C HIS A 68 -12.11 -0.31 4.49
N GLU A 69 -12.86 -0.50 3.40
CA GLU A 69 -14.10 -1.26 3.36
C GLU A 69 -13.77 -2.76 3.41
N PRO A 70 -14.13 -3.52 4.47
CA PRO A 70 -13.72 -4.91 4.60
C PRO A 70 -14.08 -5.83 3.42
N ALA A 71 -15.21 -5.64 2.75
CA ALA A 71 -15.58 -6.49 1.61
C ALA A 71 -14.72 -6.21 0.37
N ARG A 72 -14.40 -4.94 0.08
CA ARG A 72 -13.50 -4.56 -1.03
C ARG A 72 -12.09 -5.06 -0.76
N LEU A 73 -11.59 -4.88 0.47
CA LEU A 73 -10.28 -5.39 0.87
C LEU A 73 -10.19 -6.91 0.76
N ALA A 74 -11.21 -7.64 1.22
CA ALA A 74 -11.25 -9.10 1.09
C ALA A 74 -11.28 -9.55 -0.37
N GLN A 75 -12.00 -8.83 -1.24
CA GLN A 75 -12.02 -9.11 -2.67
C GLN A 75 -10.65 -8.85 -3.32
N ALA A 76 -9.95 -7.78 -2.94
CA ALA A 76 -8.60 -7.51 -3.41
C ALA A 76 -7.63 -8.63 -3.01
N PHE A 77 -7.68 -9.09 -1.75
CA PHE A 77 -6.90 -10.24 -1.30
C PHE A 77 -7.21 -11.51 -2.07
N TYR A 78 -8.50 -11.81 -2.29
CA TYR A 78 -8.89 -12.98 -3.07
C TYR A 78 -8.25 -12.96 -4.46
N LYS A 79 -8.35 -11.84 -5.19
CA LYS A 79 -7.73 -11.69 -6.51
C LYS A 79 -6.21 -11.89 -6.44
N ILE A 80 -5.53 -11.22 -5.51
CA ILE A 80 -4.08 -11.31 -5.32
C ILE A 80 -3.60 -12.75 -5.13
N PHE A 81 -4.33 -13.57 -4.39
CA PHE A 81 -3.96 -14.97 -4.11
C PHE A 81 -4.42 -15.97 -5.16
N THR A 82 -5.28 -15.57 -6.10
CA THR A 82 -5.78 -16.44 -7.18
C THR A 82 -5.19 -16.13 -8.56
N ASP A 83 -4.50 -15.00 -8.69
CA ASP A 83 -3.68 -14.65 -9.86
C ASP A 83 -2.36 -15.44 -9.87
#